data_AF-A0A2V9R7U2-F1
#
_entry.id   AF-A0A2V9R7U2-F1
#
_cell.length_a   1.000
_cell.length_b   1.000
_cell.length_c   1.000
_cell.angle_alpha   90.00
_cell.angle_beta   90.00
_cell.angle_gamma   90.00
#
_symmetry.space_group_name_H-M   'P 1'
#
loop_
_entity.id
_entity.type
_entity.pdbx_description
1 polymer ?
#
loop_
_entity_poly.entity_id
_entity_poly.type
_entity_poly.pdbx_seq_one_letter_code
_entity_poly.pdbx_strand_id
1 'polypeptide(L)'
;MFLQLALFLLAANWPSWRGPDGLGVSIDNPISTHWSKTDKVRWRVPLPEPGNSTPVVWGNRVFVTQALKQQDRRTLMCFERASGKLLWQSGVTYREP
;
A
#
# COMPACT_ATOMS: atom_id res chain seq x y z
N MET A 1 -27.91 -29.65 6.98
CA MET A 1 -27.05 -28.92 6.03
C MET A 1 -26.84 -27.52 6.59
N PHE A 2 -25.75 -27.31 7.34
CA PHE A 2 -25.44 -26.01 7.93
C PHE A 2 -24.64 -25.18 6.92
N LEU A 3 -25.24 -24.08 6.48
CA LEU A 3 -24.58 -23.10 5.62
C LEU A 3 -23.56 -22.34 6.48
N GLN A 4 -22.28 -22.71 6.42
CA GLN A 4 -21.21 -21.95 7.07
C GLN A 4 -20.95 -20.67 6.27
N LEU A 5 -21.42 -19.54 6.80
CA LEU A 5 -21.06 -18.23 6.30
C LEU A 5 -19.66 -17.90 6.81
N ALA A 6 -18.65 -18.00 5.94
CA ALA A 6 -17.29 -17.55 6.27
C ALA A 6 -17.26 -16.01 6.29
N LEU A 7 -17.21 -15.42 7.48
CA LEU A 7 -16.93 -14.00 7.66
C LEU A 7 -15.43 -13.77 7.40
N PHE A 8 -15.11 -13.22 6.23
CA PHE A 8 -13.76 -12.73 5.97
C PHE A 8 -13.53 -11.47 6.81
N LEU A 9 -12.74 -11.60 7.87
CA LEU A 9 -12.25 -10.45 8.63
C LEU A 9 -11.32 -9.62 7.73
N LEU A 10 -11.88 -8.56 7.14
CA LEU A 10 -11.10 -7.55 6.45
C LEU A 10 -10.51 -6.62 7.50
N ALA A 11 -9.17 -6.58 7.58
CA ALA A 11 -8.49 -5.56 8.37
C ALA A 11 -8.91 -4.16 7.90
N ALA A 12 -8.98 -3.22 8.85
CA ALA A 12 -9.42 -1.85 8.59
C ALA A 12 -8.57 -1.15 7.51
N ASN A 13 -9.17 -0.16 6.86
CA ASN A 13 -8.47 0.66 5.87
C ASN A 13 -7.52 1.64 6.56
N TRP A 14 -6.43 1.98 5.85
CA TRP A 14 -5.49 3.03 6.22
C TRP A 14 -5.47 4.07 5.09
N PRO A 15 -6.41 5.03 5.10
CA PRO A 15 -6.71 5.86 3.93
C PRO A 15 -5.70 6.99 3.64
N SER A 16 -4.83 7.34 4.59
CA SER A 16 -3.99 8.54 4.52
C SER A 16 -2.76 8.47 5.42
N TRP A 17 -1.90 9.49 5.32
CA TRP A 17 -0.80 9.70 6.27
C TRP A 17 -1.34 9.70 7.70
N ARG A 18 -0.73 8.86 8.55
CA ARG A 18 -1.15 8.62 9.94
C ARG A 18 -2.54 7.98 10.12
N GLY A 19 -3.13 7.43 9.07
CA GLY A 19 -4.25 6.50 9.20
C GLY A 19 -5.63 7.16 9.34
N PRO A 20 -6.67 6.38 9.67
CA PRO A 20 -8.06 6.81 9.59
C PRO A 20 -8.41 7.96 10.54
N ASP A 21 -7.69 8.08 11.66
CA ASP A 21 -7.84 9.13 12.67
C ASP A 21 -6.73 10.19 12.62
N GLY A 22 -5.72 10.00 11.75
CA GLY A 22 -4.56 10.88 11.65
C GLY A 22 -3.58 10.79 12.83
N LEU A 23 -3.71 9.80 13.72
CA LEU A 23 -2.88 9.67 14.91
C LEU A 23 -1.63 8.81 14.68
N GLY A 24 -1.64 7.94 13.67
CA GLY A 24 -0.55 7.01 13.37
C GLY A 24 -0.55 5.80 14.29
N VAL A 25 -1.72 5.44 14.84
CA VAL A 25 -1.89 4.34 15.79
C VAL A 25 -2.66 3.21 15.10
N SER A 26 -2.16 1.98 15.24
CA SER A 26 -2.93 0.77 14.91
C SER A 26 -3.47 0.16 16.19
N ILE A 27 -4.71 -0.34 16.14
CA ILE A 27 -5.33 -1.11 17.22
C ILE A 27 -5.05 -2.62 17.10
N ASP A 28 -4.44 -3.04 15.98
CA ASP A 28 -4.14 -4.45 15.73
C ASP A 28 -3.13 -4.97 16.76
N ASN A 29 -3.39 -6.15 17.32
CA ASN A 29 -2.49 -6.85 18.23
C ASN A 29 -2.65 -8.37 18.07
N PRO A 30 -1.57 -9.17 18.17
CA PRO A 30 -0.18 -8.75 18.37
C PRO A 30 0.51 -8.30 17.07
N ILE A 31 1.31 -7.23 17.13
CA ILE A 31 2.19 -6.78 16.03
C ILE A 31 3.63 -7.16 16.37
N SER A 32 4.39 -7.65 15.38
CA SER A 32 5.83 -7.87 15.59
C SER A 32 6.57 -6.55 15.74
N THR A 33 7.44 -6.46 16.75
CA THR A 33 8.38 -5.34 16.94
C THR A 33 9.76 -5.59 16.33
N HIS A 34 10.00 -6.80 15.81
CA HIS A 34 11.24 -7.18 15.13
C HIS A 34 10.98 -7.45 13.66
N TRP A 35 11.85 -6.93 12.78
CA TRP A 35 11.74 -7.04 11.33
C TRP A 35 13.14 -7.09 10.71
N SER A 36 13.27 -7.75 9.55
CA SER A 36 14.48 -7.67 8.73
C SER A 36 14.13 -7.41 7.27
N LYS A 37 15.10 -7.53 6.35
CA LYS A 37 14.81 -7.42 4.93
C LYS A 37 13.96 -8.57 4.39
N THR A 38 13.91 -9.69 5.09
CA THR A 38 13.27 -10.94 4.67
C THR A 38 12.41 -11.56 5.77
N ASP A 39 12.76 -11.32 7.04
CA ASP A 39 11.99 -11.84 8.17
C ASP A 39 10.76 -10.96 8.43
N LYS A 40 9.63 -11.64 8.61
CA LYS A 40 8.30 -11.06 8.88
C LYS A 40 7.80 -10.10 7.80
N VAL A 41 8.47 -10.02 6.65
CA VAL A 41 8.03 -9.26 5.47
C VAL A 41 7.17 -10.16 4.58
N ARG A 42 5.89 -9.80 4.36
CA ARG A 42 5.01 -10.57 3.47
C ARG A 42 5.43 -10.47 1.99
N TRP A 43 5.78 -9.27 1.55
CA TRP A 43 6.26 -9.02 0.20
C TRP A 43 7.07 -7.74 0.16
N ARG A 44 7.89 -7.63 -0.89
CA ARG A 44 8.63 -6.41 -1.26
C ARG A 44 8.62 -6.33 -2.77
N VAL A 45 8.42 -5.13 -3.29
CA VAL A 45 8.48 -4.84 -4.73
C VAL A 45 9.48 -3.70 -4.95
N PRO A 46 10.40 -3.80 -5.93
CA PRO A 46 11.21 -2.66 -6.32
C PRO A 46 10.30 -1.59 -6.93
N LEU A 47 10.48 -0.34 -6.50
CA LEU A 47 9.89 0.80 -7.18
C LEU A 47 10.84 1.28 -8.28
N PRO A 48 10.32 1.79 -9.42
CA PRO A 48 11.13 2.25 -10.55
C PRO A 48 12.09 3.40 -10.21
N GLU A 49 11.75 4.26 -9.24
CA GLU A 49 12.57 5.38 -8.80
C GLU A 49 12.50 5.57 -7.27
N PRO A 50 13.38 6.37 -6.64
CA PRO A 50 13.21 6.79 -5.25
C PRO A 50 11.87 7.50 -5.03
N GLY A 51 11.23 7.27 -3.87
CA GLY A 51 9.93 7.85 -3.56
C GLY A 51 9.77 8.19 -2.07
N ASN A 52 9.02 9.25 -1.80
CA ASN A 52 8.69 9.74 -0.44
C ASN A 52 7.21 9.51 -0.08
N SER A 53 6.55 8.61 -0.81
CA SER A 53 5.12 8.37 -0.63
C SER A 53 4.83 7.63 0.66
N THR A 54 3.64 7.86 1.21
CA THR A 54 3.07 7.01 2.24
C THR A 54 2.06 6.08 1.60
N PRO A 55 2.11 4.76 1.87
CA PRO A 55 1.14 3.84 1.33
C PRO A 55 -0.26 4.08 1.91
N VAL A 56 -1.26 4.03 1.05
CA VAL A 56 -2.68 3.92 1.41
C VAL A 56 -3.10 2.47 1.27
N VAL A 57 -3.78 1.90 2.28
CA VAL A 57 -4.33 0.54 2.23
C VAL A 57 -5.85 0.64 2.23
N TRP A 58 -6.49 0.13 1.18
CA TRP A 58 -7.95 0.09 1.09
C TRP A 58 -8.44 -1.27 0.58
N GLY A 59 -9.07 -2.04 1.46
CA GLY A 59 -9.46 -3.43 1.22
C GLY A 59 -8.25 -4.29 0.83
N ASN A 60 -8.30 -4.83 -0.40
CA ASN A 60 -7.26 -5.68 -0.97
C ASN A 60 -6.23 -4.92 -1.83
N ARG A 61 -6.19 -3.59 -1.72
CA ARG A 61 -5.31 -2.74 -2.54
C ARG A 61 -4.37 -1.92 -1.67
N VAL A 62 -3.16 -1.72 -2.18
CA VAL A 62 -2.17 -0.76 -1.65
C VAL A 62 -1.86 0.26 -2.73
N PHE A 63 -1.87 1.53 -2.38
CA PHE A 63 -1.61 2.63 -3.30
C PHE A 63 -0.39 3.42 -2.84
N VAL A 64 0.46 3.79 -3.79
CA VAL A 64 1.55 4.73 -3.57
C VAL A 64 1.66 5.68 -4.75
N THR A 65 2.01 6.92 -4.45
CA THR A 65 2.34 7.93 -5.44
C THR A 65 3.82 7.84 -5.80
N GLN A 66 4.15 8.05 -7.07
CA GLN A 66 5.54 8.01 -7.52
C GLN A 66 5.78 9.04 -8.62
N ALA A 67 6.83 9.84 -8.43
CA ALA A 67 7.42 10.62 -9.50
C ALA A 67 8.31 9.70 -10.34
N LEU A 68 8.09 9.70 -11.65
CA LEU A 68 8.95 9.06 -12.63
C LEU A 68 9.65 10.18 -13.40
N LYS A 69 10.81 10.61 -12.91
CA LYS A 69 11.60 11.72 -13.47
C LYS A 69 11.98 11.46 -14.92
N GLN A 70 12.37 10.24 -15.26
CA GLN A 70 12.76 9.92 -16.65
C GLN A 70 11.60 10.03 -17.65
N GLN A 71 10.36 10.02 -17.16
CA GLN A 71 9.14 10.08 -17.97
C GLN A 71 8.39 11.41 -17.80
N ASP A 72 8.93 12.35 -17.04
CA ASP A 72 8.25 13.58 -16.65
C ASP A 72 6.84 13.32 -16.10
N ARG A 73 6.67 12.25 -15.32
CA ARG A 73 5.34 11.76 -14.92
C ARG A 73 5.15 11.76 -13.42
N ARG A 74 3.93 12.08 -12.97
CA ARG A 74 3.44 11.86 -11.61
C ARG A 74 2.40 10.76 -11.64
N THR A 75 2.62 9.70 -10.89
CA THR A 75 1.83 8.47 -10.99
C THR A 75 1.23 8.06 -9.66
N LEU A 76 0.11 7.36 -9.76
CA LEU A 76 -0.50 6.55 -8.72
C LEU A 76 -0.38 5.08 -9.16
N MET A 77 0.30 4.29 -8.35
CA MET A 77 0.47 2.87 -8.54
C MET A 77 -0.46 2.12 -7.59
N CYS A 78 -1.15 1.09 -8.09
CA CYS A 78 -2.01 0.22 -7.29
C CYS A 78 -1.47 -1.20 -7.30
N PHE A 79 -1.22 -1.73 -6.10
CA PHE A 79 -0.74 -3.08 -5.86
C PHE A 79 -1.80 -3.93 -5.19
N GLU A 80 -1.77 -5.22 -5.45
CA GLU A 80 -2.53 -6.21 -4.70
C GLU A 80 -1.92 -6.36 -3.30
N ARG A 81 -2.74 -6.20 -2.25
CA ARG A 81 -2.29 -6.28 -0.85
C ARG A 81 -1.71 -7.64 -0.48
N ALA A 82 -2.20 -8.71 -1.09
CA ALA A 82 -1.79 -10.08 -0.74
C ALA A 82 -0.37 -10.40 -1.22
N SER A 83 -0.04 -10.00 -2.46
CA SER A 83 1.19 -10.43 -3.14
C SER A 83 2.19 -9.30 -3.42
N GLY A 84 1.75 -8.03 -3.38
CA GLY A 84 2.55 -6.91 -3.86
C GLY A 84 2.61 -6.80 -5.39
N LYS A 85 1.81 -7.59 -6.12
CA LYS A 85 1.70 -7.50 -7.58
C LYS A 85 1.16 -6.13 -8.00
N LEU A 86 1.85 -5.45 -8.91
CA LEU A 86 1.32 -4.23 -9.54
C LEU A 86 0.09 -4.60 -10.39
N LEU A 87 -1.06 -4.01 -10.05
CA LEU A 87 -2.33 -4.23 -10.75
C LEU A 87 -2.52 -3.23 -11.88
N TRP A 88 -2.25 -1.96 -11.61
CA TRP A 88 -2.32 -0.88 -12.59
C TRP A 88 -1.53 0.34 -12.12
N GLN A 89 -1.25 1.23 -13.07
CA GLN A 89 -0.64 2.52 -12.84
C GLN A 89 -1.32 3.57 -13.69
N SER A 90 -1.68 4.70 -13.09
CA SER A 90 -2.22 5.87 -13.78
C SER A 90 -1.43 7.11 -13.37
N GLY A 91 -1.51 8.18 -14.14
CA GLY A 91 -0.73 9.38 -13.85
C GLY A 91 -0.68 10.38 -15.00
N VAL A 92 -0.23 11.59 -14.68
CA VAL A 92 -0.16 12.74 -15.58
C VAL A 92 1.28 13.08 -15.90
N THR A 93 1.54 13.51 -17.14
CA THR A 93 2.81 14.12 -17.50
C THR A 93 2.83 15.56 -16.97
N TYR A 94 3.96 15.97 -16.42
CA TYR A 94 4.23 17.30 -15.90
C TYR A 94 5.48 17.82 -16.60
N ARG A 95 5.33 18.89 -17.37
CA ARG A 95 6.47 19.65 -17.88
C ARG A 95 6.76 20.77 -16.88
N GLU A 96 8.00 20.89 -16.44
CA GLU A 96 8.41 22.11 -15.74
C GLU A 96 8.17 23.30 -16.68
N PRO A 97 7.61 24.43 -16.18
CA PRO A 97 7.39 25.62 -16.99
C PRO A 97 8.68 26.15 -17.61
#